data_AF-A0A9E5YQ03-F1
#
_entry.id   AF-A0A9E5YQ03-F1
#
_cell.length_a   1.000
_cell.length_b   1.000
_cell.length_c   1.000
_cell.angle_alpha   90.00
_cell.angle_beta   90.00
_cell.angle_gamma   90.00
#
_symmetry.space_group_name_H-M   'P 1'
#
loop_
_entity.id
_entity.type
_entity.pdbx_description
1 polymer ?
#
loop_
_entity_poly.entity_id
_entity_poly.type
_entity_poly.pdbx_seq_one_letter_code
_entity_poly.pdbx_strand_id
1 'polypeptide(L)'
;MKKIFLIMLLLTVLVSMLLAEKWIYEMENITIPVGEGEDELYVYDSPDHLEDAPDYGPKKLALDGADNLYIANLNKKNELLIKKFDLNGCYLCSMRSNDGIADFMFCDNKLYVLKTKAINTIDRIFYLHVFSNEFVLIDSLILQNEIIAIGNKLISNNQGEIGVTKGCSFEKIGLEKKKAVILEDSELFENITVNYDWRKKERIVFFKDTNKEVNLYELWDVSYHNFLNIDKYNNMYYELIYLKNNIETEIVILSNKGKPISTNIHIENYENYGLKLMWPPELFAGKDGSLYQLIPMKDRVEIRKWHKVGEEK
;
A
#
# COMPACT_ATOMS: atom_id res chain seq x y z
N MET A 1 40.80 33.49 -3.53
CA MET A 1 40.39 32.05 -3.60
C MET A 1 39.18 31.72 -2.72
N LYS A 2 39.16 31.98 -1.40
CA LYS A 2 38.01 31.64 -0.53
C LYS A 2 36.62 32.16 -1.00
N LYS A 3 36.54 33.40 -1.52
CA LYS A 3 35.28 33.96 -2.05
C LYS A 3 34.75 33.23 -3.29
N ILE A 4 35.63 32.83 -4.22
CA ILE A 4 35.23 32.11 -5.45
C ILE A 4 34.75 30.70 -5.08
N PHE A 5 35.43 30.03 -4.16
CA PHE A 5 35.01 28.71 -3.65
C PHE A 5 33.62 28.76 -3.00
N LEU A 6 33.35 29.77 -2.17
CA LEU A 6 32.04 29.93 -1.53
C LEU A 6 30.92 30.19 -2.56
N ILE A 7 31.17 30.99 -3.59
CA ILE A 7 30.20 31.26 -4.66
C ILE A 7 29.91 30.00 -5.47
N MET A 8 30.94 29.22 -5.82
CA MET A 8 30.76 27.96 -6.53
C MET A 8 30.02 26.92 -5.70
N LEU A 9 30.27 26.87 -4.38
CA LEU A 9 29.54 25.99 -3.48
C LEU A 9 28.07 26.40 -3.40
N LEU A 10 27.78 27.70 -3.26
CA LEU A 10 26.41 28.21 -3.20
C LEU A 10 25.65 27.97 -4.51
N LEU A 11 26.31 28.17 -5.66
CA LEU A 11 25.73 27.92 -6.98
C LEU A 11 25.44 26.43 -7.18
N THR A 12 26.36 25.56 -6.78
CA THR A 12 26.14 24.10 -6.83
C THR A 12 24.95 23.68 -5.98
N VAL A 13 24.79 24.24 -4.77
CA VAL A 13 23.63 23.98 -3.90
C VAL A 13 22.33 24.52 -4.50
N LEU A 14 22.34 25.73 -5.08
CA LEU A 14 21.15 26.29 -5.74
C LEU A 14 20.74 25.48 -6.96
N VAL A 15 21.71 25.06 -7.78
CA VAL A 15 21.45 24.23 -8.96
C VAL A 15 20.96 22.84 -8.54
N SER A 16 21.53 22.23 -7.49
CA SER A 16 21.04 20.93 -7.01
C SER A 16 19.63 21.02 -6.42
N MET A 17 19.28 22.12 -5.75
CA MET A 17 17.92 22.39 -5.28
C MET A 17 16.94 22.62 -6.45
N LEU A 18 17.36 23.28 -7.53
CA LEU A 18 16.56 23.46 -8.75
C LEU A 18 16.40 22.15 -9.54
N LEU A 19 17.33 21.21 -9.43
CA LEU A 19 17.30 19.89 -10.07
C LEU A 19 16.66 18.80 -9.19
N ALA A 20 16.27 19.13 -7.96
CA ALA A 20 15.46 18.26 -7.13
C ALA A 20 14.09 18.14 -7.79
N GLU A 21 13.75 16.92 -8.21
CA GLU A 21 12.47 16.66 -8.83
C GLU A 21 11.42 16.68 -7.72
N LYS A 22 10.52 17.67 -7.79
CA LYS A 22 9.40 17.81 -6.85
C LYS A 22 8.13 17.50 -7.60
N TRP A 23 7.39 16.50 -7.12
CA TRP A 23 6.08 16.18 -7.66
C TRP A 23 5.02 16.92 -6.86
N ILE A 24 4.21 17.70 -7.56
CA ILE A 24 3.07 18.41 -6.98
C ILE A 24 1.84 17.56 -7.23
N TYR A 25 1.09 17.33 -6.19
CA TYR A 25 -0.16 16.61 -6.21
C TYR A 25 -1.33 17.51 -5.85
N GLU A 26 -2.45 17.32 -6.55
CA GLU A 26 -3.76 17.91 -6.26
C GLU A 26 -4.69 16.84 -5.69
N MET A 27 -5.61 17.24 -4.80
CA MET A 27 -6.47 16.33 -4.05
C MET A 27 -7.93 16.43 -4.51
N GLU A 28 -8.56 15.27 -4.70
CA GLU A 28 -9.99 15.07 -4.93
C GLU A 28 -10.58 14.18 -3.81
N ASN A 29 -11.81 14.48 -3.39
CA ASN A 29 -12.51 13.71 -2.35
C ASN A 29 -13.64 12.89 -2.93
N ILE A 30 -13.59 11.57 -2.74
CA ILE A 30 -14.69 10.64 -3.02
C ILE A 30 -15.35 10.30 -1.70
N THR A 31 -16.68 10.37 -1.65
CA THR A 31 -17.46 10.09 -0.43
C THR A 31 -18.26 8.81 -0.60
N ILE A 32 -18.17 7.91 0.38
CA ILE A 32 -18.94 6.67 0.42
C ILE A 32 -19.84 6.69 1.66
N PRO A 33 -21.14 6.36 1.53
CA PRO A 33 -22.06 6.31 2.66
C PRO A 33 -21.66 5.23 3.66
N VAL A 34 -22.06 5.40 4.92
CA VAL A 34 -21.79 4.45 6.01
C VAL A 34 -23.05 3.96 6.69
N GLY A 35 -23.00 2.72 7.16
CA GLY A 35 -24.12 2.05 7.81
C GLY A 35 -24.01 0.53 7.75
N GLU A 36 -25.15 -0.14 7.87
CA GLU A 36 -25.25 -1.60 7.92
C GLU A 36 -25.81 -2.21 6.62
N GLY A 37 -26.18 -1.36 5.66
CA GLY A 37 -26.69 -1.77 4.36
C GLY A 37 -25.67 -2.54 3.50
N GLU A 38 -26.16 -3.21 2.47
CA GLU A 38 -25.30 -3.88 1.49
C GLU A 38 -24.46 -2.87 0.68
N ASP A 39 -24.99 -1.68 0.46
CA ASP A 39 -24.41 -0.56 -0.28
C ASP A 39 -23.61 0.44 0.58
N GLU A 40 -23.62 0.28 1.89
CA GLU A 40 -22.96 1.19 2.84
C GLU A 40 -21.67 0.60 3.40
N LEU A 41 -20.65 1.41 3.68
CA LEU A 41 -19.49 0.92 4.43
C LEU A 41 -19.80 0.88 5.92
N TYR A 42 -19.45 -0.24 6.54
CA TYR A 42 -19.47 -0.27 8.00
C TYR A 42 -18.29 0.56 8.50
N VAL A 43 -18.56 1.57 9.32
CA VAL A 43 -17.54 2.35 9.99
C VAL A 43 -17.77 2.28 11.48
N TYR A 44 -16.66 2.30 12.23
CA TYR A 44 -16.64 2.33 13.68
C TYR A 44 -17.66 3.35 14.21
N ASP A 45 -18.52 2.93 15.14
CA ASP A 45 -19.03 3.90 16.13
C ASP A 45 -17.79 4.31 16.92
N SER A 46 -17.30 5.53 16.70
CA SER A 46 -16.16 6.07 17.47
C SER A 46 -16.49 5.87 18.95
N PRO A 47 -15.79 4.99 19.68
CA PRO A 47 -16.04 4.86 21.08
C PRO A 47 -15.56 6.14 21.77
N ASP A 48 -16.22 6.51 22.86
CA ASP A 48 -15.78 7.63 23.69
C ASP A 48 -14.37 7.38 24.29
N HIS A 49 -13.85 6.14 24.21
CA HIS A 49 -12.57 5.70 24.74
C HIS A 49 -11.78 4.81 23.75
N LEU A 50 -10.46 5.03 23.68
CA LEU A 50 -9.49 4.32 22.82
C LEU A 50 -9.45 2.81 22.98
N GLU A 51 -9.73 2.34 24.20
CA GLU A 51 -9.62 0.94 24.59
C GLU A 51 -10.80 0.11 24.04
N ASP A 52 -11.86 0.81 23.60
CA ASP A 52 -13.08 0.22 23.06
C ASP A 52 -13.15 0.31 21.53
N ALA A 53 -12.14 0.88 20.85
CA ALA A 53 -12.12 1.01 19.39
C ALA A 53 -12.12 -0.40 18.78
N PRO A 54 -13.24 -0.85 18.20
CA PRO A 54 -13.30 -2.22 17.74
C PRO A 54 -12.43 -2.37 16.50
N ASP A 55 -11.93 -3.57 16.22
CA ASP A 55 -11.11 -3.87 15.02
C ASP A 55 -11.90 -3.77 13.68
N TYR A 56 -13.09 -3.17 13.64
CA TYR A 56 -14.05 -3.29 12.52
C TYR A 56 -14.17 -2.04 11.64
N GLY A 57 -14.06 -2.21 10.33
CA GLY A 57 -14.31 -1.13 9.37
C GLY A 57 -13.56 -1.37 8.07
N PRO A 58 -13.45 -0.36 7.19
CA PRO A 58 -12.61 -0.45 6.02
C PRO A 58 -11.14 -0.66 6.44
N LYS A 59 -10.53 -1.72 5.94
CA LYS A 59 -9.16 -2.15 6.26
C LYS A 59 -8.18 -1.95 5.12
N LYS A 60 -8.64 -2.13 3.90
CA LYS A 60 -7.78 -2.04 2.72
C LYS A 60 -8.55 -1.58 1.49
N LEU A 61 -7.85 -0.91 0.59
CA LEU A 61 -8.38 -0.44 -0.68
C LEU A 61 -7.55 -0.95 -1.89
N ALA A 62 -8.19 -1.12 -3.04
CA ALA A 62 -7.54 -1.36 -4.32
C ALA A 62 -8.40 -0.81 -5.47
N LEU A 63 -7.81 -0.64 -6.65
CA LEU A 63 -8.52 -0.22 -7.86
C LEU A 63 -8.42 -1.27 -8.96
N ASP A 64 -9.50 -1.43 -9.74
CA ASP A 64 -9.41 -2.16 -11.01
C ASP A 64 -8.97 -1.31 -12.19
N GLY A 65 -8.77 -1.94 -13.35
CA GLY A 65 -8.35 -1.25 -14.57
C GLY A 65 -9.41 -0.31 -15.17
N ALA A 66 -10.62 -0.28 -14.60
CA ALA A 66 -11.68 0.66 -14.92
C ALA A 66 -11.89 1.68 -13.79
N ASP A 67 -10.90 1.82 -12.89
CA ASP A 67 -10.91 2.69 -11.72
C ASP A 67 -12.05 2.41 -10.72
N ASN A 68 -12.68 1.23 -10.76
CA ASN A 68 -13.59 0.85 -9.69
C ASN A 68 -12.81 0.57 -8.42
N LEU A 69 -13.37 1.01 -7.30
CA LEU A 69 -12.78 0.89 -5.98
C LEU A 69 -13.25 -0.37 -5.26
N TYR A 70 -12.30 -1.12 -4.74
CA TYR A 70 -12.53 -2.29 -3.91
C TYR A 70 -12.08 -1.97 -2.48
N ILE A 71 -12.99 -2.11 -1.53
CA ILE A 71 -12.71 -1.91 -0.11
C ILE A 71 -12.96 -3.21 0.63
N ALA A 72 -11.96 -3.72 1.33
CA ALA A 72 -12.22 -4.73 2.35
C ALA A 72 -12.76 -4.06 3.60
N ASN A 73 -13.93 -4.49 4.02
CA ASN A 73 -14.67 -3.95 5.13
C ASN A 73 -15.02 -5.07 6.11
N LEU A 74 -14.55 -4.97 7.36
CA LEU A 74 -14.96 -5.87 8.44
C LEU A 74 -16.29 -5.40 9.00
N ASN A 75 -17.29 -6.27 8.98
CA ASN A 75 -18.58 -5.97 9.62
C ASN A 75 -18.57 -6.27 11.14
N LYS A 76 -19.67 -5.97 11.83
CA LYS A 76 -19.87 -6.27 13.26
C LYS A 76 -19.69 -7.74 13.65
N LYS A 77 -19.85 -8.66 12.70
CA LYS A 77 -19.68 -10.10 12.91
C LYS A 77 -18.25 -10.56 12.66
N ASN A 78 -17.32 -9.63 12.46
CA ASN A 78 -15.93 -9.88 12.07
C ASN A 78 -15.81 -10.66 10.76
N GLU A 79 -16.82 -10.54 9.88
CA GLU A 79 -16.77 -11.12 8.54
C GLU A 79 -16.17 -10.08 7.60
N LEU A 80 -15.13 -10.46 6.86
CA LEU A 80 -14.54 -9.57 5.86
C LEU A 80 -15.35 -9.64 4.57
N LEU A 81 -15.83 -8.48 4.15
CA LEU A 81 -16.53 -8.24 2.90
C LEU A 81 -15.62 -7.42 1.99
N ILE A 82 -15.41 -7.85 0.76
CA ILE A 82 -14.83 -6.97 -0.26
C ILE A 82 -16.00 -6.32 -0.99
N LYS A 83 -16.15 -5.01 -0.85
CA LYS A 83 -17.19 -4.22 -1.53
C LYS A 83 -16.59 -3.46 -2.70
N LYS A 84 -17.30 -3.41 -3.81
CA LYS A 84 -16.92 -2.71 -5.04
C LYS A 84 -17.79 -1.47 -5.22
N PHE A 85 -17.16 -0.34 -5.50
CA PHE A 85 -17.77 0.96 -5.79
C PHE A 85 -17.22 1.53 -7.10
N ASP A 86 -17.97 2.39 -7.77
CA ASP A 86 -17.40 3.24 -8.82
C ASP A 86 -16.64 4.44 -8.22
N LEU A 87 -16.04 5.27 -9.08
CA LEU A 87 -15.34 6.48 -8.65
C LEU A 87 -16.24 7.57 -8.03
N ASN A 88 -17.56 7.48 -8.21
CA ASN A 88 -18.52 8.39 -7.58
C ASN A 88 -18.94 7.90 -6.19
N GLY A 89 -18.41 6.76 -5.73
CA GLY A 89 -18.80 6.13 -4.48
C GLY A 89 -20.10 5.33 -4.56
N CYS A 90 -20.64 5.07 -5.77
CA CYS A 90 -21.82 4.24 -5.95
C CYS A 90 -21.47 2.75 -5.82
N TYR A 91 -22.20 2.05 -4.96
CA TYR A 91 -22.04 0.61 -4.77
C TYR A 91 -22.38 -0.17 -6.05
N LEU A 92 -21.56 -1.18 -6.37
CA LEU A 92 -21.74 -2.05 -7.52
C LEU A 92 -22.07 -3.48 -7.10
N CYS A 93 -21.20 -4.09 -6.28
CA CYS A 93 -21.37 -5.46 -5.79
C CYS A 93 -20.45 -5.76 -4.61
N SER A 94 -20.61 -6.93 -3.98
CA SER A 94 -19.72 -7.37 -2.91
C SER A 94 -19.50 -8.88 -2.93
N MET A 95 -18.42 -9.30 -2.28
CA MET A 95 -18.12 -10.68 -2.00
C MET A 95 -17.87 -10.87 -0.50
N ARG A 96 -18.48 -11.93 0.04
CA ARG A 96 -18.26 -12.37 1.41
C ARG A 96 -17.29 -13.55 1.44
N SER A 97 -16.36 -13.54 2.38
CA SER A 97 -15.55 -14.70 2.71
C SER A 97 -15.87 -15.18 4.12
N ASN A 98 -16.12 -16.49 4.27
CA ASN A 98 -16.26 -17.13 5.58
C ASN A 98 -14.91 -17.42 6.24
N ASP A 99 -13.82 -17.42 5.47
CA ASP A 99 -12.46 -17.50 6.01
C ASP A 99 -11.89 -16.08 6.16
N GLY A 100 -10.92 -15.91 7.06
CA GLY A 100 -10.22 -14.65 7.21
C GLY A 100 -9.52 -14.28 5.89
N ILE A 101 -9.59 -13.03 5.49
CA ILE A 101 -8.80 -12.50 4.38
C ILE A 101 -7.63 -11.75 5.03
N ALA A 102 -6.42 -12.23 4.76
CA ALA A 102 -5.20 -11.55 5.21
C ALA A 102 -4.89 -10.36 4.32
N ASP A 103 -5.10 -10.51 3.01
CA ASP A 103 -4.86 -9.42 2.08
C ASP A 103 -5.64 -9.57 0.77
N PHE A 104 -5.78 -8.48 0.02
CA PHE A 104 -6.25 -8.55 -1.36
C PHE A 104 -5.57 -7.50 -2.25
N MET A 105 -5.48 -7.77 -3.53
CA MET A 105 -5.05 -6.79 -4.52
C MET A 105 -5.72 -7.03 -5.85
N PHE A 106 -5.70 -6.00 -6.69
CA PHE A 106 -6.18 -6.10 -8.05
C PHE A 106 -5.02 -6.02 -9.03
N CYS A 107 -4.95 -6.95 -9.97
CA CYS A 107 -3.97 -6.95 -11.03
C CYS A 107 -4.58 -7.57 -12.29
N ASP A 108 -4.36 -6.96 -13.45
CA ASP A 108 -4.74 -7.49 -14.76
C ASP A 108 -6.19 -7.99 -14.85
N ASN A 109 -7.13 -7.14 -14.42
CA ASN A 109 -8.57 -7.43 -14.39
C ASN A 109 -8.98 -8.62 -13.51
N LYS A 110 -8.12 -9.01 -12.57
CA LYS A 110 -8.37 -10.06 -11.59
C LYS A 110 -8.17 -9.54 -10.17
N LEU A 111 -9.02 -10.02 -9.28
CA LEU A 111 -8.90 -9.80 -7.86
C LEU A 111 -8.19 -10.99 -7.22
N TYR A 112 -7.03 -10.74 -6.64
CA TYR A 112 -6.26 -11.71 -5.89
C TYR A 112 -6.57 -11.52 -4.42
N VAL A 113 -7.03 -12.58 -3.74
CA VAL A 113 -7.38 -12.55 -2.33
C VAL A 113 -6.56 -13.60 -1.60
N LEU A 114 -5.69 -13.14 -0.71
CA LEU A 114 -4.95 -13.97 0.22
C LEU A 114 -5.86 -14.27 1.42
N LYS A 115 -6.35 -15.50 1.46
CA LYS A 115 -7.20 -16.01 2.53
C LYS A 115 -6.39 -16.81 3.53
N THR A 116 -6.85 -16.83 4.77
CA THR A 116 -6.29 -17.63 5.86
C THR A 116 -7.40 -18.43 6.51
N LYS A 117 -7.14 -19.71 6.74
CA LYS A 117 -8.02 -20.58 7.51
C LYS A 117 -7.25 -21.11 8.69
N ALA A 118 -7.73 -20.81 9.90
CA ALA A 118 -7.18 -21.40 11.10
C ALA A 118 -7.45 -22.91 11.10
N ILE A 119 -6.41 -23.71 11.24
CA ILE A 119 -6.54 -25.15 11.51
C ILE A 119 -6.64 -25.37 13.02
N ASN A 120 -5.79 -24.68 13.77
CA ASN A 120 -5.77 -24.64 15.23
C ASN A 120 -5.26 -23.26 15.69
N THR A 121 -4.87 -23.14 16.96
CA THR A 121 -4.41 -21.88 17.56
C THR A 121 -3.10 -21.33 16.97
N ILE A 122 -2.28 -22.18 16.35
CA ILE A 122 -0.93 -21.83 15.86
C ILE A 122 -0.85 -22.01 14.34
N ASP A 123 -1.50 -23.03 13.79
CA ASP A 123 -1.41 -23.39 12.39
C ASP A 123 -2.53 -22.74 11.57
N ARG A 124 -2.12 -22.13 10.45
CA ARG A 124 -3.00 -21.52 9.46
C ARG A 124 -2.64 -22.01 8.07
N ILE A 125 -3.66 -22.33 7.26
CA ILE A 125 -3.50 -22.56 5.82
C ILE A 125 -3.78 -21.24 5.12
N PHE A 126 -2.89 -20.88 4.20
CA PHE A 126 -3.09 -19.74 3.32
C PHE A 126 -3.55 -20.22 1.95
N TYR A 127 -4.49 -19.48 1.37
CA TYR A 127 -4.99 -19.71 0.03
C TYR A 127 -4.86 -18.42 -0.75
N LEU A 128 -4.35 -18.49 -1.98
CA LEU A 128 -4.51 -17.41 -2.95
C LEU A 128 -5.71 -17.75 -3.82
N HIS A 129 -6.81 -17.02 -3.63
CA HIS A 129 -7.95 -17.09 -4.53
C HIS A 129 -7.83 -16.02 -5.60
N VAL A 130 -8.15 -16.39 -6.83
CA VAL A 130 -8.19 -15.49 -7.98
C VAL A 130 -9.63 -15.37 -8.42
N PHE A 131 -10.17 -14.16 -8.41
CA PHE A 131 -11.54 -13.87 -8.83
C PHE A 131 -11.54 -12.97 -10.06
N SER A 132 -12.63 -13.01 -10.82
CA SER A 132 -12.94 -11.97 -11.80
C SER A 132 -13.28 -10.64 -11.10
N ASN A 133 -13.38 -9.57 -11.88
CA ASN A 133 -13.90 -8.26 -11.45
C ASN A 133 -15.38 -8.27 -11.04
N GLU A 134 -16.09 -9.39 -11.23
CA GLU A 134 -17.46 -9.66 -10.79
C GLU A 134 -17.50 -10.69 -9.65
N PHE A 135 -16.36 -10.92 -8.99
CA PHE A 135 -16.21 -11.87 -7.87
C PHE A 135 -16.51 -13.34 -8.22
N VAL A 136 -16.41 -13.74 -9.49
CA VAL A 136 -16.46 -15.15 -9.88
C VAL A 136 -15.10 -15.79 -9.60
N LEU A 137 -15.06 -16.87 -8.80
CA LEU A 137 -13.82 -17.60 -8.53
C LEU A 137 -13.28 -18.22 -9.82
N ILE A 138 -12.11 -17.78 -10.24
CA ILE A 138 -11.39 -18.26 -11.43
C ILE A 138 -10.45 -19.41 -11.04
N ASP A 139 -9.66 -19.21 -9.97
CA ASP A 139 -8.63 -20.17 -9.54
C ASP A 139 -8.39 -20.09 -8.03
N SER A 140 -7.78 -21.13 -7.47
CA SER A 140 -7.39 -21.19 -6.07
C SER A 140 -6.11 -22.01 -5.90
N LEU A 141 -5.13 -21.42 -5.22
CA LEU A 141 -3.86 -22.05 -4.89
C LEU A 141 -3.70 -22.15 -3.37
N ILE A 142 -3.31 -23.33 -2.89
CA ILE A 142 -2.91 -23.52 -1.49
C ILE A 142 -1.43 -23.14 -1.34
N LEU A 143 -1.14 -22.20 -0.45
CA LEU A 143 0.22 -21.85 -0.07
C LEU A 143 0.59 -22.71 1.15
N GLN A 144 1.41 -23.75 0.95
CA GLN A 144 1.75 -24.70 2.01
C GLN A 144 2.72 -24.09 3.03
N ASN A 145 2.38 -24.23 4.33
CA ASN A 145 3.12 -24.15 5.61
C ASN A 145 4.44 -23.37 5.80
N GLU A 146 4.96 -22.66 4.81
CA GLU A 146 6.18 -21.88 4.94
C GLU A 146 5.89 -20.52 5.58
N ILE A 147 5.60 -20.53 6.88
CA ILE A 147 5.55 -19.37 7.81
C ILE A 147 5.25 -18.06 7.07
N ILE A 148 4.03 -17.94 6.56
CA ILE A 148 3.48 -16.68 6.11
C ILE A 148 3.19 -15.90 7.40
N ALA A 149 4.18 -15.10 7.82
CA ALA A 149 4.13 -14.28 9.02
C ALA A 149 2.98 -13.25 9.02
N ILE A 150 2.68 -12.71 10.19
CA ILE A 150 1.75 -11.58 10.36
C ILE A 150 2.31 -10.37 9.61
N GLY A 151 1.50 -9.71 8.77
CA GLY A 151 1.89 -8.50 8.01
C GLY A 151 2.20 -8.71 6.53
N ASN A 152 1.90 -9.89 5.98
CA ASN A 152 2.17 -10.19 4.57
C ASN A 152 1.18 -9.48 3.66
N LYS A 153 1.70 -8.86 2.60
CA LYS A 153 0.96 -8.11 1.59
C LYS A 153 1.12 -8.80 0.23
N LEU A 154 0.03 -8.91 -0.51
CA LEU A 154 0.05 -9.18 -1.94
C LEU A 154 0.59 -7.97 -2.67
N ILE A 155 1.56 -8.22 -3.54
CA ILE A 155 2.15 -7.20 -4.42
C ILE A 155 2.25 -7.75 -5.85
N SER A 156 2.23 -6.84 -6.81
CA SER A 156 2.35 -7.15 -8.23
C SER A 156 3.54 -6.41 -8.81
N ASN A 157 4.26 -7.03 -9.74
CA ASN A 157 5.27 -6.31 -10.50
C ASN A 157 4.68 -5.63 -11.75
N ASN A 158 5.53 -4.92 -12.49
CA ASN A 158 5.16 -4.22 -13.73
C ASN A 158 4.74 -5.17 -14.86
N GLN A 159 5.12 -6.44 -14.79
CA GLN A 159 4.73 -7.50 -15.73
C GLN A 159 3.38 -8.15 -15.34
N GLY A 160 2.75 -7.71 -14.25
CA GLY A 160 1.48 -8.24 -13.76
C GLY A 160 1.60 -9.51 -12.92
N GLU A 161 2.82 -9.95 -12.64
CA GLU A 161 3.08 -11.13 -11.83
C GLU A 161 2.79 -10.83 -10.36
N ILE A 162 2.17 -11.80 -9.68
CA ILE A 162 1.74 -11.67 -8.29
C ILE A 162 2.69 -12.42 -7.38
N GLY A 163 2.93 -11.84 -6.20
CA GLY A 163 3.52 -12.57 -5.10
C GLY A 163 3.13 -12.01 -3.74
N VAL A 164 3.67 -12.63 -2.71
CA VAL A 164 3.39 -12.29 -1.31
C VAL A 164 4.67 -11.82 -0.65
N THR A 165 4.61 -10.73 0.12
CA THR A 165 5.72 -10.34 0.98
C THR A 165 5.76 -11.31 2.16
N LYS A 166 6.93 -11.87 2.49
CA LYS A 166 7.18 -12.68 3.68
C LYS A 166 8.21 -11.96 4.54
N GLY A 167 7.75 -11.04 5.38
CA GLY A 167 8.64 -10.11 6.08
C GLY A 167 9.48 -9.27 5.10
N CYS A 168 10.71 -9.70 4.83
CA CYS A 168 11.72 -9.01 4.01
C CYS A 168 11.84 -9.51 2.56
N SER A 169 11.25 -10.66 2.24
CA SER A 169 11.38 -11.30 0.92
C SER A 169 10.07 -11.28 0.15
N PHE A 170 10.16 -11.43 -1.18
CA PHE A 170 9.02 -11.60 -2.06
C PHE A 170 9.01 -13.02 -2.59
N GLU A 171 7.83 -13.64 -2.57
CA GLU A 171 7.63 -14.96 -3.12
C GLU A 171 6.71 -14.88 -4.34
N LYS A 172 7.25 -15.18 -5.53
CA LYS A 172 6.48 -15.23 -6.78
C LYS A 172 5.52 -16.41 -6.75
N ILE A 173 4.25 -16.13 -7.00
CA ILE A 173 3.23 -17.16 -7.06
C ILE A 173 3.01 -17.54 -8.53
N GLY A 174 3.64 -18.63 -8.97
CA GLY A 174 3.39 -19.22 -10.27
C GLY A 174 2.03 -19.92 -10.30
N LEU A 175 1.09 -19.44 -11.11
CA LEU A 175 -0.22 -20.09 -11.31
C LEU A 175 -0.14 -21.29 -12.29
N GLU A 176 0.78 -21.26 -13.25
CA GLU A 176 0.85 -22.25 -14.34
C GLU A 176 1.44 -23.61 -13.93
N LYS A 177 2.06 -23.69 -12.76
CA LYS A 177 2.53 -24.94 -12.15
C LYS A 177 2.04 -24.89 -10.72
N LYS A 178 1.23 -25.85 -10.27
CA LYS A 178 0.69 -25.99 -8.90
C LYS A 178 1.78 -26.16 -7.81
N LYS A 179 2.76 -25.26 -7.80
CA LYS A 179 3.89 -25.12 -6.90
C LYS A 179 4.08 -23.62 -6.73
N ALA A 180 3.81 -23.11 -5.54
CA ALA A 180 4.40 -21.85 -5.13
C ALA A 180 5.92 -22.04 -5.25
N VAL A 181 6.58 -21.17 -6.02
CA VAL A 181 8.03 -21.22 -6.16
C VAL A 181 8.58 -20.24 -5.14
N ILE A 182 9.18 -20.80 -4.09
CA ILE A 182 9.92 -20.04 -3.09
C ILE A 182 11.14 -19.47 -3.80
N LEU A 183 11.14 -18.15 -4.05
CA LEU A 183 12.33 -17.41 -4.47
C LEU A 183 12.89 -16.75 -3.21
N GLU A 184 13.97 -17.32 -2.68
CA GLU A 184 14.85 -16.60 -1.77
C GLU A 184 15.60 -15.54 -2.61
N ASP A 185 15.60 -14.29 -2.12
CA ASP A 185 16.07 -13.06 -2.78
C ASP A 185 15.10 -12.46 -3.83
N SER A 186 14.71 -11.20 -3.59
CA SER A 186 13.67 -10.50 -4.32
C SER A 186 14.10 -10.12 -5.75
N GLU A 187 13.89 -11.03 -6.70
CA GLU A 187 13.74 -10.73 -8.12
C GLU A 187 12.33 -10.23 -8.45
N LEU A 188 11.80 -9.35 -7.58
CA LEU A 188 10.48 -8.74 -7.75
C LEU A 188 10.33 -8.05 -9.10
N PHE A 189 11.44 -7.50 -9.57
CA PHE A 189 11.57 -6.73 -10.79
C PHE A 189 12.81 -7.26 -11.49
N GLU A 190 12.80 -7.34 -12.82
CA GLU A 190 13.99 -7.72 -13.59
C GLU A 190 15.25 -6.99 -13.08
N ASN A 191 15.06 -5.74 -12.61
CA ASN A 191 16.15 -4.81 -12.32
C ASN A 191 16.16 -4.23 -10.90
N ILE A 192 15.30 -4.66 -9.97
CA ILE A 192 15.27 -4.12 -8.59
C ILE A 192 15.14 -5.25 -7.56
N THR A 193 15.97 -5.18 -6.51
CA THR A 193 15.94 -6.06 -5.34
C THR A 193 15.81 -5.23 -4.07
N VAL A 194 14.89 -5.59 -3.19
CA VAL A 194 14.71 -4.96 -1.88
C VAL A 194 15.13 -5.94 -0.80
N ASN A 195 16.09 -5.52 0.04
CA ASN A 195 16.57 -6.26 1.20
C ASN A 195 16.24 -5.46 2.47
N TYR A 196 15.80 -6.16 3.51
CA TYR A 196 15.46 -5.55 4.79
C TYR A 196 16.07 -6.36 5.94
N ASP A 197 16.90 -5.72 6.75
CA ASP A 197 17.41 -6.24 8.01
C ASP A 197 16.99 -5.28 9.14
N TRP A 198 15.88 -5.62 9.79
CA TRP A 198 15.34 -4.82 10.89
C TRP A 198 16.28 -4.74 12.09
N ARG A 199 17.15 -5.74 12.30
CA ARG A 199 18.08 -5.75 13.44
C ARG A 199 19.20 -4.74 13.23
N LYS A 200 19.63 -4.58 11.98
CA LYS A 200 20.65 -3.60 11.60
C LYS A 200 20.09 -2.23 11.24
N LYS A 201 18.75 -2.10 11.16
CA LYS A 201 18.07 -0.93 10.56
C LYS A 201 18.61 -0.64 9.15
N GLU A 202 18.79 -1.71 8.37
CA GLU A 202 19.18 -1.61 6.98
C GLU A 202 17.96 -1.90 6.13
N ARG A 203 17.63 -0.97 5.22
CA ARG A 203 16.64 -1.23 4.18
C ARG A 203 17.24 -0.83 2.85
N ILE A 204 17.79 -1.81 2.15
CA ILE A 204 18.59 -1.60 0.96
C ILE A 204 17.74 -1.89 -0.26
N VAL A 205 17.71 -0.95 -1.20
CA VAL A 205 17.14 -1.15 -2.53
C VAL A 205 18.27 -1.16 -3.54
N PHE A 206 18.45 -2.30 -4.20
CA PHE A 206 19.45 -2.52 -5.22
C PHE A 206 18.83 -2.42 -6.61
N PHE A 207 19.34 -1.51 -7.43
CA PHE A 207 18.94 -1.28 -8.81
C PHE A 207 19.97 -1.93 -9.74
N LYS A 208 19.68 -3.16 -10.20
CA LYS A 208 20.57 -3.99 -11.02
C LYS A 208 21.04 -3.26 -12.29
N ASP A 209 20.14 -2.56 -12.99
CA ASP A 209 20.45 -1.81 -14.22
C ASP A 209 21.57 -0.78 -14.04
N THR A 210 21.55 -0.11 -12.88
CA THR A 210 22.51 0.95 -12.56
C THR A 210 23.62 0.47 -11.62
N ASN A 211 23.58 -0.80 -11.21
CA ASN A 211 24.40 -1.36 -10.14
C ASN A 211 24.48 -0.44 -8.91
N LYS A 212 23.32 0.09 -8.49
CA LYS A 212 23.23 1.11 -7.45
C LYS A 212 22.50 0.55 -6.24
N GLU A 213 23.08 0.73 -5.07
CA GLU A 213 22.46 0.43 -3.77
C GLU A 213 21.97 1.73 -3.13
N VAL A 214 20.79 1.67 -2.53
CA VAL A 214 20.17 2.79 -1.82
C VAL A 214 19.70 2.29 -0.46
N ASN A 215 20.32 2.76 0.62
CA ASN A 215 19.86 2.50 1.98
C ASN A 215 18.79 3.55 2.35
N LEU A 216 17.54 3.12 2.56
CA LEU A 216 16.44 4.05 2.84
C LEU A 216 16.65 4.81 4.16
N TYR A 217 17.27 4.19 5.17
CA TYR A 217 17.58 4.86 6.44
C TYR A 217 18.69 5.91 6.31
N GLU A 218 19.53 5.85 5.27
CA GLU A 218 20.49 6.91 4.96
C GLU A 218 19.82 8.08 4.22
N LEU A 219 18.78 7.79 3.43
CA LEU A 219 17.99 8.82 2.75
C LEU A 219 17.04 9.55 3.69
N TRP A 220 16.37 8.81 4.57
CA TRP A 220 15.32 9.31 5.44
C TRP A 220 15.50 8.80 6.88
N ASP A 221 15.79 9.71 7.81
CA ASP A 221 15.88 9.40 9.24
C ASP A 221 14.47 9.33 9.86
N VAL A 222 13.80 8.19 9.64
CA VAL A 222 12.41 7.93 10.06
C VAL A 222 12.31 6.75 11.02
N SER A 223 11.16 6.62 11.67
CA SER A 223 10.87 5.45 12.52
C SER A 223 10.52 4.24 11.69
N TYR A 224 9.68 4.43 10.65
CA TYR A 224 9.28 3.37 9.74
C TYR A 224 9.24 3.85 8.30
N HIS A 225 9.51 2.90 7.41
CA HIS A 225 9.26 3.01 5.99
C HIS A 225 8.18 1.95 5.68
N ASN A 226 7.03 2.34 5.17
CA ASN A 226 6.00 1.41 4.71
C ASN A 226 5.97 1.46 3.17
N PHE A 227 6.10 0.31 2.53
CA PHE A 227 6.06 0.25 1.06
C PHE A 227 4.60 0.20 0.61
N LEU A 228 4.24 1.10 -0.29
CA LEU A 228 2.87 1.26 -0.76
C LEU A 228 2.63 0.48 -2.04
N ASN A 229 3.32 0.85 -3.12
CA ASN A 229 3.24 0.16 -4.41
C ASN A 229 4.38 0.61 -5.34
N ILE A 230 4.37 0.05 -6.55
CA ILE A 230 5.14 0.50 -7.70
C ILE A 230 4.22 0.88 -8.86
N ASP A 231 4.53 1.99 -9.52
CA ASP A 231 3.79 2.42 -10.70
C ASP A 231 4.27 1.72 -11.98
N LYS A 232 3.60 1.99 -13.09
CA LYS A 232 3.96 1.48 -14.42
C LYS A 232 5.35 1.93 -14.92
N TYR A 233 5.99 2.90 -14.27
CA TYR A 233 7.31 3.42 -14.59
C TYR A 233 8.42 2.87 -13.68
N ASN A 234 8.09 1.91 -12.80
CA ASN A 234 8.97 1.33 -11.79
C ASN A 234 9.41 2.33 -10.70
N ASN A 235 8.63 3.40 -10.46
CA ASN A 235 8.84 4.24 -9.29
C ASN A 235 8.23 3.57 -8.06
N MET A 236 8.98 3.55 -6.96
CA MET A 236 8.55 2.96 -5.69
C MET A 236 8.00 4.03 -4.76
N TYR A 237 6.81 3.77 -4.22
CA TYR A 237 6.13 4.66 -3.29
C TYR A 237 6.31 4.17 -1.86
N TYR A 238 6.74 5.08 -1.00
CA TYR A 238 6.91 4.83 0.41
C TYR A 238 6.15 5.84 1.25
N GLU A 239 5.53 5.34 2.30
CA GLU A 239 5.03 6.13 3.41
C GLU A 239 6.12 6.16 4.50
N LEU A 240 6.55 7.36 4.86
CA LEU A 240 7.52 7.62 5.92
C LEU A 240 6.78 8.02 7.19
N ILE A 241 7.04 7.31 8.29
CA ILE A 241 6.36 7.55 9.58
C ILE A 241 7.35 8.08 10.61
N TYR A 242 7.05 9.25 11.17
CA TYR A 242 7.89 9.96 12.13
C TYR A 242 7.28 9.93 13.54
N LEU A 243 7.64 8.95 14.38
CA LEU A 243 7.07 8.81 15.72
C LEU A 243 7.47 9.95 16.70
N LYS A 244 8.60 10.62 16.48
CA LYS A 244 9.13 11.62 17.42
C LYS A 244 8.29 12.91 17.52
N ASN A 245 7.44 13.19 16.52
CA ASN A 245 6.71 14.45 16.37
C ASN A 245 5.19 14.20 16.17
N ASN A 246 4.49 13.57 17.12
CA ASN A 246 3.03 13.33 17.01
C ASN A 246 2.58 12.46 15.81
N ILE A 247 3.45 11.58 15.31
CA ILE A 247 3.23 10.69 14.14
C ILE A 247 2.87 11.52 12.90
N GLU A 248 3.84 12.28 12.40
CA GLU A 248 3.74 12.85 11.05
C GLU A 248 4.01 11.76 10.00
N THR A 249 3.28 11.84 8.89
CA THR A 249 3.47 10.94 7.75
C THR A 249 3.76 11.72 6.47
N GLU A 250 4.82 11.34 5.77
CA GLU A 250 5.19 11.91 4.47
C GLU A 250 5.17 10.82 3.40
N ILE A 251 4.68 11.15 2.20
CA ILE A 251 4.82 10.26 1.04
C ILE A 251 6.05 10.65 0.26
N VAL A 252 6.94 9.68 0.04
CA VAL A 252 8.13 9.85 -0.79
C VAL A 252 8.17 8.83 -1.90
N ILE A 253 8.85 9.19 -2.97
CA ILE A 253 8.98 8.35 -4.15
C ILE A 253 10.46 8.08 -4.40
N LEU A 254 10.81 6.83 -4.62
CA LEU A 254 12.13 6.45 -5.09
C LEU A 254 12.00 6.07 -6.56
N SER A 255 12.55 6.90 -7.45
CA SER A 255 12.49 6.63 -8.90
C SER A 255 13.12 5.30 -9.26
N ASN A 256 12.81 4.81 -10.46
CA ASN A 256 13.43 3.61 -11.04
C ASN A 256 14.97 3.67 -11.21
N LYS A 257 15.61 4.82 -10.93
CA LYS A 257 17.07 5.02 -10.90
C LYS A 257 17.63 5.23 -9.48
N GLY A 258 16.81 4.98 -8.46
CA GLY A 258 17.17 5.20 -7.06
C GLY A 258 17.42 6.66 -6.70
N LYS A 259 16.85 7.61 -7.46
CA LYS A 259 16.84 9.03 -7.08
C LYS A 259 15.59 9.30 -6.23
N PRO A 260 15.72 9.85 -5.02
CA PRO A 260 14.57 10.26 -4.23
C PRO A 260 13.87 11.45 -4.90
N ILE A 261 12.54 11.41 -4.87
CA ILE A 261 11.61 12.43 -5.37
C ILE A 261 10.74 12.80 -4.18
N SER A 262 10.74 14.07 -3.80
CA SER A 262 9.86 14.57 -2.74
C SER A 262 8.48 14.88 -3.29
N THR A 263 7.47 14.69 -2.45
CA THR A 263 6.09 15.10 -2.75
C THR A 263 5.69 16.27 -1.85
N ASN A 264 4.60 16.94 -2.17
CA ASN A 264 3.96 17.91 -1.28
C ASN A 264 2.90 17.26 -0.36
N ILE A 265 2.82 15.93 -0.32
CA ILE A 265 1.80 15.20 0.44
C ILE A 265 2.32 15.00 1.87
N HIS A 266 1.75 15.77 2.78
CA HIS A 266 1.92 15.62 4.22
C HIS A 266 0.58 15.20 4.81
N ILE A 267 0.59 14.11 5.58
CA ILE A 267 -0.60 13.58 6.23
C ILE A 267 -0.43 13.85 7.72
N GLU A 268 -1.16 14.85 8.20
CA GLU A 268 -1.28 15.13 9.63
C GLU A 268 -2.14 14.08 10.30
N ASN A 269 -1.75 13.69 11.52
CA ASN A 269 -2.42 12.62 12.24
C ASN A 269 -3.80 13.04 12.78
N TYR A 270 -4.70 12.08 12.92
CA TYR A 270 -6.15 12.30 13.03
C TYR A 270 -6.67 12.73 14.39
N GLU A 271 -5.81 13.22 15.30
CA GLU A 271 -6.28 13.75 16.60
C GLU A 271 -7.32 14.87 16.41
N ASN A 272 -7.24 15.62 15.31
CA ASN A 272 -8.18 16.71 14.98
C ASN A 272 -9.58 16.23 14.55
N TYR A 273 -9.78 14.97 14.20
CA TYR A 273 -11.09 14.44 13.78
C TYR A 273 -11.84 13.72 14.90
N GLY A 274 -11.33 13.79 16.14
CA GLY A 274 -11.88 13.04 17.28
C GLY A 274 -11.69 11.53 17.17
N LEU A 275 -10.99 11.06 16.13
CA LEU A 275 -10.65 9.67 15.89
C LEU A 275 -9.18 9.47 16.21
N LYS A 276 -8.89 8.92 17.38
CA LYS A 276 -7.52 8.49 17.68
C LYS A 276 -7.32 7.11 17.08
N LEU A 277 -7.03 7.08 15.78
CA LEU A 277 -6.73 5.85 15.07
C LEU A 277 -5.43 5.25 15.63
N MET A 278 -5.46 3.96 15.96
CA MET A 278 -4.30 3.24 16.49
C MET A 278 -3.18 3.08 15.44
N TRP A 279 -3.53 3.22 14.16
CA TRP A 279 -2.67 3.01 13.00
C TRP A 279 -2.94 4.08 11.93
N PRO A 280 -1.94 4.42 11.10
CA PRO A 280 -2.13 5.36 9.99
C PRO A 280 -3.25 4.84 9.06
N PRO A 281 -4.01 5.74 8.43
CA PRO A 281 -5.03 5.36 7.45
C PRO A 281 -4.41 4.56 6.31
N GLU A 282 -5.18 3.65 5.72
CA GLU A 282 -4.69 2.87 4.59
C GLU A 282 -4.36 3.80 3.42
N LEU A 283 -3.11 3.68 2.96
CA LEU A 283 -2.59 4.37 1.78
C LEU A 283 -2.30 3.35 0.68
N PHE A 284 -2.61 3.74 -0.54
CA PHE A 284 -2.40 2.92 -1.72
C PHE A 284 -1.93 3.81 -2.87
N ALA A 285 -0.95 3.33 -3.63
CA ALA A 285 -0.52 3.96 -4.88
C ALA A 285 -1.06 3.15 -6.07
N GLY A 286 -1.76 3.79 -6.99
CA GLY A 286 -2.24 3.19 -8.23
C GLY A 286 -1.13 2.95 -9.25
N LYS A 287 -1.37 2.08 -10.24
CA LYS A 287 -0.42 1.84 -11.35
C LYS A 287 -0.17 3.09 -12.20
N ASP A 288 -1.10 4.05 -12.17
CA ASP A 288 -1.02 5.36 -12.82
C ASP A 288 -0.18 6.38 -12.04
N GLY A 289 0.27 6.04 -10.83
CA GLY A 289 1.02 6.94 -9.94
C GLY A 289 0.16 7.88 -9.10
N SER A 290 -1.18 7.77 -9.20
CA SER A 290 -2.12 8.41 -8.29
C SER A 290 -2.03 7.78 -6.91
N LEU A 291 -2.20 8.57 -5.86
CA LEU A 291 -2.22 8.11 -4.48
C LEU A 291 -3.63 8.16 -3.93
N TYR A 292 -3.97 7.22 -3.07
CA TYR A 292 -5.29 7.09 -2.47
C TYR A 292 -5.13 6.89 -0.97
N GLN A 293 -5.88 7.63 -0.17
CA GLN A 293 -5.97 7.47 1.27
C GLN A 293 -7.41 7.25 1.65
N LEU A 294 -7.65 6.22 2.44
CA LEU A 294 -8.96 5.94 3.00
C LEU A 294 -9.06 6.51 4.42
N ILE A 295 -10.08 7.36 4.64
CA ILE A 295 -10.30 8.04 5.90
C ILE A 295 -11.69 7.67 6.42
N PRO A 296 -11.78 6.81 7.43
CA PRO A 296 -13.04 6.58 8.12
C PRO A 296 -13.43 7.85 8.89
N MET A 297 -14.65 8.33 8.70
CA MET A 297 -15.28 9.40 9.47
C MET A 297 -16.51 8.85 10.19
N LYS A 298 -17.05 9.59 11.16
CA LYS A 298 -18.24 9.14 11.93
C LYS A 298 -19.46 8.82 11.04
N ASP A 299 -19.67 9.61 9.98
CA ASP A 299 -20.87 9.59 9.13
C ASP A 299 -20.59 9.28 7.66
N ARG A 300 -19.33 9.01 7.29
CA ARG A 300 -18.92 8.67 5.93
C ARG A 300 -17.55 7.99 5.90
N VAL A 301 -17.18 7.42 4.76
CA VAL A 301 -15.76 7.20 4.43
C VAL A 301 -15.37 8.19 3.35
N GLU A 302 -14.33 8.96 3.61
CA GLU A 302 -13.70 9.85 2.64
C GLU A 302 -12.50 9.15 2.01
N ILE A 303 -12.39 9.20 0.69
CA ILE A 303 -11.21 8.74 -0.02
C ILE A 303 -10.58 9.96 -0.66
N ARG A 304 -9.37 10.26 -0.25
CA ARG A 304 -8.56 11.31 -0.86
C ARG A 304 -7.75 10.70 -1.98
N LYS A 305 -8.01 11.14 -3.19
CA LYS A 305 -7.21 10.83 -4.36
C LYS A 305 -6.26 11.98 -4.61
N TRP A 306 -4.97 11.69 -4.73
CA TRP A 306 -3.98 12.65 -5.19
C TRP A 306 -3.48 12.29 -6.57
N HIS A 307 -3.61 13.21 -7.52
CA HIS A 307 -3.02 13.09 -8.85
C HIS A 307 -1.87 14.07 -9.05
N LYS A 308 -0.86 13.66 -9.81
CA LYS A 308 0.31 14.49 -10.12
C LYS A 308 -0.09 15.61 -11.10
N VAL A 309 0.23 16.85 -10.75
CA VAL A 309 -0.02 18.04 -11.57
C VAL A 309 0.98 18.11 -12.71
N GLY A 310 0.51 18.43 -13.92
CA GLY A 310 1.37 18.65 -15.09
C GLY A 310 1.73 17.40 -15.89
N GLU A 311 1.19 16.23 -15.55
CA GLU A 311 1.04 15.15 -16.53
C GLU A 311 -0.23 15.43 -17.33
N GLU A 312 -0.10 16.26 -18.37
CA GLU A 312 -1.15 16.33 -19.39
C GLU A 312 -1.35 14.92 -19.98
N LYS A 313 -2.62 14.46 -19.97
CA LYS A 313 -3.05 13.16 -20.51
C LYS A 313 -2.76 13.03 -22.00
#